data_AF-A0A2G3DYB0-F1
#
_entry.id   AF-A0A2G3DYB0-F1
#
_cell.length_a   1.000
_cell.length_b   1.000
_cell.length_c   1.000
_cell.angle_alpha   90.00
_cell.angle_beta   90.00
_cell.angle_gamma   90.00
#
_symmetry.space_group_name_H-M   'P 1'
#
loop_
_entity.id
_entity.type
_entity.pdbx_description
1 polymer ?
#
loop_
_entity_poly.entity_id
_entity_poly.type
_entity_poly.pdbx_seq_one_letter_code
_entity_poly.pdbx_strand_id
1 'polypeptide(L)'
;MRKRMVLVALIYSTLSAVCVGYGVRSMEEQKKEDETVTIAEYMDEWYKTHPTVQQNEVETVAAEEDIQYGDPAGLDFTDEESQMLMKLAMAEAEDQGVIGKAIVMNVVKNRVESDQFPNSIEEVIYQPKQFSPIEDGRYDAAVPDAECYEALEWVINYWDGSAGALYFEAYYNENSWHRDNLTMLFQYDDLIFYK
;
A
#
# COMPACT_ATOMS: atom_id res chain seq x y z
N MET A 1 41.30 83.73 24.77
CA MET A 1 40.04 83.46 25.52
C MET A 1 39.28 82.35 24.81
N ARG A 2 38.89 81.29 25.56
CA ARG A 2 37.81 80.30 25.30
C ARG A 2 37.96 79.39 24.06
N LYS A 3 37.85 78.06 24.09
CA LYS A 3 37.68 76.95 25.07
C LYS A 3 38.20 75.68 24.33
N ARG A 4 38.71 74.68 25.06
CA ARG A 4 39.16 73.37 24.50
C ARG A 4 37.95 72.43 24.26
N MET A 5 37.97 71.64 23.18
CA MET A 5 37.24 70.37 22.94
C MET A 5 37.82 69.78 21.64
N VAL A 6 38.55 68.67 21.52
CA VAL A 6 38.50 67.28 22.04
C VAL A 6 37.33 66.45 21.49
N LEU A 7 37.71 65.37 20.77
CA LEU A 7 37.02 64.11 20.38
C LEU A 7 35.74 64.21 19.52
N VAL A 8 35.71 63.70 18.28
CA VAL A 8 35.67 62.29 17.81
C VAL A 8 34.40 61.53 18.24
N ALA A 9 33.58 61.16 17.24
CA ALA A 9 32.88 59.87 17.04
C ALA A 9 31.56 60.12 16.27
N LEU A 10 31.46 59.74 14.99
CA LEU A 10 31.01 58.44 14.45
C LEU A 10 29.53 58.49 13.98
N ILE A 11 29.40 58.49 12.65
CA ILE A 11 28.46 57.76 11.77
C ILE A 11 26.99 57.63 12.20
N TYR A 12 26.10 58.27 11.47
CA TYR A 12 24.81 57.70 11.03
C TYR A 12 24.35 58.44 9.77
N SER A 13 24.15 57.74 8.65
CA SER A 13 23.29 58.25 7.57
C SER A 13 22.53 57.11 6.90
N THR A 14 21.21 57.25 6.96
CA THR A 14 20.17 56.35 6.46
C THR A 14 19.84 56.60 4.99
N LEU A 15 19.30 55.55 4.37
CA LEU A 15 18.19 55.55 3.41
C LEU A 15 18.39 55.95 1.93
N SER A 16 17.93 55.01 1.10
CA SER A 16 17.03 55.18 -0.06
C SER A 16 17.66 55.04 -1.45
N ALA A 17 17.39 53.89 -2.06
CA ALA A 17 16.97 53.84 -3.47
C ALA A 17 16.18 52.54 -3.70
N VAL A 18 14.85 52.65 -3.68
CA VAL A 18 13.95 51.70 -4.33
C VAL A 18 14.05 51.96 -5.84
N CYS A 19 14.49 50.97 -6.61
CA CYS A 19 14.15 50.85 -8.02
C CYS A 19 13.54 49.47 -8.26
N VAL A 20 12.33 49.53 -8.79
CA VAL A 20 11.39 48.45 -9.04
C VAL A 20 11.87 47.56 -10.20
N GLY A 21 11.77 46.25 -9.97
CA GLY A 21 11.27 45.24 -10.92
C GLY A 21 11.98 45.07 -12.26
N TYR A 22 12.73 43.97 -12.40
CA TYR A 22 12.64 43.01 -13.51
C TYR A 22 13.24 41.68 -13.04
N GLY A 23 12.54 40.58 -13.26
CA GLY A 23 13.12 39.24 -13.27
C GLY A 23 12.93 38.43 -11.99
N VAL A 24 11.79 37.74 -11.95
CA VAL A 24 11.53 36.50 -11.20
C VAL A 24 12.81 35.67 -11.08
N ARG A 25 13.44 35.64 -9.90
CA ARG A 25 14.41 34.59 -9.57
C ARG A 25 13.61 33.39 -9.08
N SER A 26 13.20 32.64 -10.10
CA SER A 26 12.42 31.41 -10.11
C SER A 26 12.94 30.37 -9.12
N MET A 27 12.07 29.94 -8.20
CA MET A 27 11.69 28.54 -7.95
C MET A 27 12.80 27.47 -7.92
N GLU A 28 13.89 27.67 -7.20
CA GLU A 28 14.84 26.56 -6.90
C GLU A 28 14.58 25.90 -5.53
N GLU A 29 13.54 26.29 -4.80
CA GLU A 29 13.32 25.79 -3.43
C GLU A 29 11.96 25.11 -3.16
N GLN A 30 11.10 24.92 -4.17
CA GLN A 30 9.88 24.11 -4.02
C GLN A 30 9.42 23.46 -5.33
N LYS A 31 9.88 22.23 -5.58
CA LYS A 31 9.09 21.15 -6.21
C LYS A 31 9.86 19.83 -6.14
N LYS A 32 9.86 19.18 -4.97
CA LYS A 32 9.90 17.71 -4.96
C LYS A 32 8.45 17.33 -5.23
N GLU A 33 8.12 17.31 -6.52
CA GLU A 33 6.86 16.76 -6.98
C GLU A 33 6.86 15.31 -6.55
N ASP A 34 5.90 14.98 -5.69
CA ASP A 34 5.47 13.62 -5.43
C ASP A 34 4.94 13.12 -6.77
N GLU A 35 5.83 12.53 -7.57
CA GLU A 35 5.50 11.93 -8.85
C GLU A 35 4.71 10.67 -8.53
N THR A 36 3.39 10.82 -8.42
CA THR A 36 2.47 9.72 -8.14
C THR A 36 2.58 8.72 -9.29
N VAL A 37 3.43 7.71 -9.15
CA VAL A 37 3.49 6.56 -10.04
C VAL A 37 2.10 5.93 -10.00
N THR A 38 1.42 5.89 -11.15
CA THR A 38 0.10 5.26 -11.22
C THR A 38 0.26 3.75 -11.00
N ILE A 39 -0.75 3.08 -10.45
CA ILE A 39 -0.72 1.62 -10.29
C ILE A 39 -0.42 0.94 -11.63
N ALA A 40 -0.92 1.47 -12.74
CA ALA A 40 -0.62 0.98 -14.08
C ALA A 40 0.87 1.08 -14.44
N GLU A 41 1.55 2.19 -14.13
CA GLU A 41 2.98 2.36 -14.36
C GLU A 41 3.81 1.47 -13.44
N TYR A 42 3.41 1.34 -12.17
CA TYR A 42 4.03 0.41 -11.22
C TYR A 42 3.88 -1.04 -11.67
N MET A 43 2.71 -1.42 -12.20
CA MET A 43 2.46 -2.77 -12.72
C MET A 43 3.28 -3.03 -13.97
N ASP A 44 3.34 -2.09 -14.92
CA ASP A 44 4.15 -2.24 -16.13
C ASP A 44 5.64 -2.42 -15.81
N GLU A 45 6.15 -1.71 -14.80
CA GLU A 45 7.51 -1.93 -14.31
C GLU A 45 7.66 -3.28 -13.60
N TRP A 46 6.71 -3.63 -12.72
CA TRP A 46 6.77 -4.88 -11.96
C TRP A 46 6.79 -6.11 -12.88
N TYR A 47 5.93 -6.16 -13.90
CA TYR A 47 5.90 -7.25 -14.88
C TYR A 47 7.19 -7.36 -15.68
N LYS A 48 7.85 -6.25 -16.03
CA LYS A 48 9.16 -6.28 -16.72
C LYS A 48 10.23 -6.93 -15.85
N THR A 49 10.14 -6.75 -14.54
CA THR A 49 11.11 -7.30 -13.58
C THR A 49 10.79 -8.73 -13.12
N HIS A 50 9.55 -9.20 -13.31
CA HIS A 50 9.08 -10.55 -12.95
C HIS A 50 8.44 -11.28 -14.15
N PRO A 51 9.22 -11.60 -15.20
CA PRO A 51 8.69 -12.11 -16.46
C PRO A 51 8.04 -13.50 -16.39
N THR A 52 8.26 -14.27 -15.31
CA THR A 52 7.65 -15.59 -15.11
C THR A 52 6.13 -15.50 -14.92
N VAL A 53 5.63 -14.38 -14.41
CA VAL A 53 4.21 -14.12 -14.18
C VAL A 53 3.45 -13.91 -15.50
N GLN A 54 4.12 -13.52 -16.59
CA GLN A 54 3.50 -13.30 -17.90
C GLN A 54 3.19 -14.58 -18.70
N GLN A 55 3.71 -15.76 -18.31
CA GLN A 55 3.67 -16.95 -19.17
C GLN A 55 2.51 -17.92 -18.91
N ASN A 56 1.64 -17.65 -17.94
CA ASN A 56 0.47 -18.49 -17.67
C ASN A 56 -0.79 -17.86 -18.28
N GLU A 57 -0.89 -17.84 -19.62
CA GLU A 57 -2.18 -17.57 -20.28
C GLU A 57 -3.18 -18.67 -19.88
N VAL A 58 -4.26 -18.26 -19.21
CA VAL A 58 -5.31 -19.13 -18.65
C VAL A 58 -6.01 -19.93 -19.74
N GLU A 59 -5.60 -21.18 -19.96
CA GLU A 59 -6.52 -22.22 -20.46
C GLU A 59 -7.45 -22.60 -19.31
N THR A 60 -8.77 -22.50 -19.55
CA THR A 60 -9.80 -22.90 -18.60
C THR A 60 -9.69 -24.39 -18.27
N VAL A 61 -9.05 -24.74 -17.16
CA VAL A 61 -9.11 -26.08 -16.58
C VAL A 61 -9.95 -26.03 -15.31
N ALA A 62 -11.11 -26.66 -15.42
CA ALA A 62 -11.96 -26.98 -14.30
C ALA A 62 -11.31 -28.08 -13.44
N ALA A 63 -11.35 -27.87 -12.13
CA ALA A 63 -11.17 -28.85 -11.06
C ALA A 63 -9.76 -29.47 -10.86
N GLU A 64 -9.25 -29.24 -9.65
CA GLU A 64 -8.36 -30.12 -8.87
C GLU A 64 -7.08 -30.59 -9.58
N GLU A 65 -6.07 -29.73 -9.68
CA GLU A 65 -4.69 -30.19 -9.70
C GLU A 65 -3.92 -29.63 -8.51
N ASP A 66 -3.22 -30.54 -7.83
CA ASP A 66 -2.43 -30.34 -6.61
C ASP A 66 -1.13 -29.59 -6.99
N ILE A 67 -1.24 -28.27 -7.09
CA ILE A 67 -0.10 -27.38 -7.41
C ILE A 67 0.77 -27.23 -6.17
N GLN A 68 1.83 -28.04 -6.10
CA GLN A 68 2.87 -27.94 -5.08
C GLN A 68 3.66 -26.63 -5.26
N TYR A 69 3.34 -25.61 -4.47
CA TYR A 69 4.11 -24.36 -4.44
C TYR A 69 5.39 -24.57 -3.60
N GLY A 70 6.56 -24.55 -4.22
CA GLY A 70 7.83 -24.63 -3.49
C GLY A 70 9.05 -23.99 -4.19
N ASP A 71 9.77 -23.17 -3.40
CA ASP A 71 11.17 -22.69 -3.46
C ASP A 71 11.48 -21.47 -4.39
N PRO A 72 12.35 -20.47 -4.05
CA PRO A 72 13.45 -20.46 -3.06
C PRO A 72 13.71 -19.17 -2.23
N ALA A 73 12.72 -18.32 -1.94
CA ALA A 73 12.99 -16.99 -1.36
C ALA A 73 12.38 -16.70 0.04
N GLY A 74 11.71 -17.65 0.68
CA GLY A 74 11.42 -17.60 2.12
C GLY A 74 10.01 -17.17 2.55
N LEU A 75 9.02 -17.17 1.66
CA LEU A 75 7.60 -17.21 2.02
C LEU A 75 6.99 -18.49 1.45
N ASP A 76 7.25 -19.62 2.10
CA ASP A 76 6.61 -20.89 1.76
C ASP A 76 5.25 -20.94 2.46
N PHE A 77 4.21 -20.39 1.84
CA PHE A 77 2.84 -20.70 2.27
C PHE A 77 2.59 -22.18 2.03
N THR A 78 2.10 -22.89 3.04
CA THR A 78 1.55 -24.24 2.83
C THR A 78 0.36 -24.19 1.87
N ASP A 79 0.00 -25.33 1.29
CA ASP A 79 -1.20 -25.41 0.43
C ASP A 79 -2.47 -24.98 1.20
N GLU A 80 -2.53 -25.29 2.50
CA GLU A 80 -3.60 -24.87 3.39
C GLU A 80 -3.63 -23.34 3.57
N GLU A 81 -2.49 -22.72 3.89
CA GLU A 81 -2.38 -21.26 4.01
C GLU A 81 -2.68 -20.52 2.70
N SER A 82 -2.20 -21.07 1.58
CA SER A 82 -2.49 -20.59 0.24
C SER A 82 -4.00 -20.61 -0.04
N GLN A 83 -4.66 -21.72 0.29
CA GLN A 83 -6.11 -21.84 0.17
C GLN A 83 -6.84 -20.86 1.09
N MET A 84 -6.37 -20.66 2.33
CA MET A 84 -6.95 -19.69 3.26
C MET A 84 -6.90 -18.26 2.72
N LEU A 85 -5.73 -17.84 2.22
CA LEU A 85 -5.53 -16.51 1.63
C LEU A 85 -6.42 -16.29 0.41
N MET A 86 -6.48 -17.27 -0.50
CA MET A 86 -7.33 -17.20 -1.69
C MET A 86 -8.82 -17.13 -1.33
N LYS A 87 -9.30 -17.95 -0.39
CA LYS A 87 -10.70 -17.91 0.06
C LYS A 87 -11.05 -16.58 0.69
N LEU A 88 -10.17 -16.03 1.53
CA LEU A 88 -10.39 -14.73 2.13
C LEU A 88 -10.42 -13.61 1.07
N ALA A 89 -9.47 -13.59 0.15
CA ALA A 89 -9.42 -12.59 -0.93
C ALA A 89 -10.65 -12.69 -1.84
N MET A 90 -11.12 -13.90 -2.13
CA MET A 90 -12.37 -14.10 -2.87
C MET A 90 -13.56 -13.49 -2.11
N ALA A 91 -13.64 -13.69 -0.79
CA ALA A 91 -14.76 -13.22 0.01
C ALA A 91 -14.73 -11.70 0.33
N GLU A 92 -13.56 -11.09 0.41
CA GLU A 92 -13.38 -9.66 0.76
C GLU A 92 -13.20 -8.77 -0.48
N ALA A 93 -12.73 -9.32 -1.60
CA ALA A 93 -12.31 -8.57 -2.77
C ALA A 93 -12.73 -9.27 -4.09
N GLU A 94 -13.95 -9.85 -4.10
CA GLU A 94 -14.52 -10.58 -5.25
C GLU A 94 -14.39 -9.77 -6.56
N ASP A 95 -14.84 -8.53 -6.57
CA ASP A 95 -14.90 -7.67 -7.76
C ASP A 95 -13.68 -6.76 -7.96
N GLN A 96 -12.57 -7.00 -7.25
CA GLN A 96 -11.41 -6.07 -7.22
C GLN A 96 -10.27 -6.46 -8.17
N GLY A 97 -10.43 -7.53 -8.95
CA GLY A 97 -9.41 -8.07 -9.83
C GLY A 97 -8.20 -8.63 -9.09
N VAL A 98 -7.19 -9.07 -9.85
CA VAL A 98 -5.94 -9.66 -9.33
C VAL A 98 -5.24 -8.73 -8.33
N ILE A 99 -5.11 -7.44 -8.67
CA ILE A 99 -4.42 -6.44 -7.83
C ILE A 99 -5.10 -6.29 -6.47
N GLY A 100 -6.42 -6.09 -6.43
CA GLY A 100 -7.13 -5.89 -5.17
C GLY A 100 -7.09 -7.12 -4.27
N LYS A 101 -7.27 -8.31 -4.87
CA LYS A 101 -7.14 -9.60 -4.16
C LYS A 101 -5.73 -9.78 -3.56
N ALA A 102 -4.68 -9.47 -4.33
CA ALA A 102 -3.29 -9.55 -3.87
C ALA A 102 -2.99 -8.54 -2.75
N ILE A 103 -3.57 -7.33 -2.77
CA ILE A 103 -3.41 -6.36 -1.69
C ILE A 103 -4.05 -6.88 -0.38
N VAL A 104 -5.24 -7.50 -0.45
CA VAL A 104 -5.88 -8.11 0.74
C VAL A 104 -5.02 -9.23 1.33
N MET A 105 -4.45 -10.10 0.49
CA MET A 105 -3.50 -11.13 0.95
C MET A 105 -2.26 -10.52 1.60
N ASN A 106 -1.71 -9.45 1.02
CA ASN A 106 -0.58 -8.73 1.60
C ASN A 106 -0.91 -8.11 2.97
N VAL A 107 -2.14 -7.65 3.21
CA VAL A 107 -2.56 -7.20 4.55
C VAL A 107 -2.47 -8.33 5.58
N VAL A 108 -2.90 -9.55 5.23
CA VAL A 108 -2.79 -10.72 6.12
C VAL A 108 -1.32 -11.04 6.40
N LYS A 109 -0.49 -11.07 5.34
CA LYS A 109 0.96 -11.27 5.46
C LYS A 109 1.60 -10.22 6.38
N ASN A 110 1.28 -8.93 6.20
CA ASN A 110 1.80 -7.84 7.02
C ASN A 110 1.38 -7.96 8.48
N ARG A 111 0.19 -8.50 8.76
CA ARG A 111 -0.25 -8.81 10.12
C ARG A 111 0.61 -9.92 10.72
N VAL A 112 0.82 -11.02 10.01
CA VAL A 112 1.70 -12.12 10.47
C VAL A 112 3.12 -11.63 10.79
N GLU A 113 3.64 -10.67 10.02
CA GLU A 113 4.96 -10.08 10.21
C GLU A 113 5.02 -9.01 11.32
N SER A 114 3.88 -8.53 11.79
CA SER A 114 3.76 -7.46 12.79
C SER A 114 3.65 -8.02 14.20
N ASP A 115 4.32 -7.38 15.15
CA ASP A 115 4.26 -7.73 16.58
C ASP A 115 2.91 -7.42 17.25
N GLN A 116 2.00 -6.75 16.54
CA GLN A 116 0.66 -6.39 17.02
C GLN A 116 -0.37 -7.50 16.80
N PHE A 117 -0.05 -8.51 15.98
CA PHE A 117 -0.98 -9.55 15.56
C PHE A 117 -0.41 -10.96 15.83
N PRO A 118 -1.24 -12.01 15.73
CA PRO A 118 -0.78 -13.38 15.75
C PRO A 118 0.23 -13.67 14.63
N ASN A 119 1.03 -14.72 14.80
CA ASN A 119 2.16 -15.03 13.94
C ASN A 119 1.89 -16.17 12.94
N SER A 120 0.61 -16.47 12.66
CA SER A 120 0.21 -17.41 11.62
C SER A 120 -1.00 -16.89 10.84
N ILE A 121 -1.13 -17.32 9.58
CA ILE A 121 -2.24 -16.93 8.70
C ILE A 121 -3.57 -17.36 9.30
N GLU A 122 -3.67 -18.61 9.79
CA GLU A 122 -4.87 -19.14 10.44
C GLU A 122 -5.31 -18.25 11.61
N GLU A 123 -4.39 -17.95 12.53
CA GLU A 123 -4.73 -17.15 13.72
C GLU A 123 -5.12 -15.72 13.36
N VAL A 124 -4.48 -15.11 12.35
CA VAL A 124 -4.85 -13.79 11.84
C VAL A 124 -6.26 -13.79 11.23
N ILE A 125 -6.57 -14.78 10.39
CA ILE A 125 -7.86 -14.88 9.69
C ILE A 125 -9.00 -15.12 10.67
N TYR A 126 -8.80 -15.99 11.67
CA TYR A 126 -9.85 -16.31 12.65
C TYR A 126 -9.90 -15.37 13.86
N GLN A 127 -9.15 -14.27 13.85
CA GLN A 127 -9.29 -13.28 14.91
C GLN A 127 -10.74 -12.74 14.96
N PRO A 128 -11.37 -12.68 16.15
CA PRO A 128 -12.75 -12.25 16.27
C PRO A 128 -12.99 -10.87 15.64
N LYS A 129 -14.01 -10.78 14.78
CA LYS A 129 -14.47 -9.56 14.11
C LYS A 129 -13.44 -8.85 13.23
N GLN A 130 -12.34 -9.51 12.85
CA GLN A 130 -11.34 -8.90 11.96
C GLN A 130 -11.75 -8.99 10.49
N PHE A 131 -12.38 -10.09 10.09
CA PHE A 131 -12.85 -10.32 8.73
C PHE A 131 -14.32 -10.72 8.77
N SER A 132 -15.17 -9.91 8.14
CA SER A 132 -16.62 -10.13 8.15
C SER A 132 -17.07 -11.48 7.54
N PRO A 133 -16.43 -12.02 6.47
CA PRO A 133 -16.79 -13.30 5.88
C PRO A 133 -16.69 -14.51 6.82
N ILE A 134 -15.87 -14.40 7.87
CA ILE A 134 -15.66 -15.48 8.84
C ILE A 134 -16.90 -15.67 9.71
N GLU A 135 -17.56 -14.58 10.10
CA GLU A 135 -18.74 -14.65 10.98
C GLU A 135 -20.04 -14.92 10.21
N ASP A 136 -20.13 -14.49 8.94
CA ASP A 136 -21.34 -14.62 8.13
C ASP A 136 -21.36 -15.84 7.19
N GLY A 137 -20.29 -16.63 7.19
CA GLY A 137 -20.15 -17.89 6.43
C GLY A 137 -19.78 -17.71 4.96
N ARG A 138 -19.57 -16.47 4.47
CA ARG A 138 -19.09 -16.25 3.10
C ARG A 138 -17.69 -16.83 2.89
N TYR A 139 -16.84 -16.84 3.91
CA TYR A 139 -15.53 -17.49 3.82
C TYR A 139 -15.66 -18.98 3.50
N ASP A 140 -16.56 -19.69 4.18
CA ASP A 140 -16.75 -21.12 3.95
C ASP A 140 -17.30 -21.41 2.56
N ALA A 141 -18.18 -20.54 2.06
CA ALA A 141 -18.79 -20.64 0.74
C ALA A 141 -17.90 -20.15 -0.42
N ALA A 142 -16.83 -19.40 -0.13
CA ALA A 142 -15.96 -18.83 -1.14
C ALA A 142 -15.22 -19.93 -1.91
N VAL A 143 -15.28 -19.84 -3.24
CA VAL A 143 -14.54 -20.68 -4.17
C VAL A 143 -13.57 -19.78 -4.92
N PRO A 144 -12.24 -19.91 -4.69
CA PRO A 144 -11.25 -19.13 -5.41
C PRO A 144 -11.38 -19.27 -6.94
N ASP A 145 -11.35 -18.14 -7.63
CA ASP A 145 -11.33 -18.05 -9.09
C ASP A 145 -9.90 -17.90 -9.63
N ALA A 146 -9.75 -17.85 -10.95
CA ALA A 146 -8.44 -17.72 -11.60
C ALA A 146 -7.67 -16.46 -11.14
N GLU A 147 -8.37 -15.36 -10.86
CA GLU A 147 -7.75 -14.13 -10.36
C GLU A 147 -7.20 -14.30 -8.95
N CYS A 148 -7.82 -15.12 -8.09
CA CYS A 148 -7.28 -15.46 -6.77
C CYS A 148 -5.95 -16.23 -6.89
N TYR A 149 -5.85 -17.19 -7.82
CA TYR A 149 -4.61 -17.94 -8.04
C TYR A 149 -3.50 -17.04 -8.58
N GLU A 150 -3.81 -16.18 -9.55
CA GLU A 150 -2.84 -15.22 -10.07
C GLU A 150 -2.40 -14.24 -8.99
N ALA A 151 -3.32 -13.75 -8.16
CA ALA A 151 -3.03 -12.86 -7.04
C ALA A 151 -2.09 -13.52 -6.02
N LEU A 152 -2.35 -14.78 -5.67
CA LEU A 152 -1.48 -15.55 -4.78
C LEU A 152 -0.08 -15.74 -5.38
N GLU A 153 0.00 -16.04 -6.69
CA GLU A 153 1.29 -16.14 -7.39
C GLU A 153 2.09 -14.85 -7.28
N TRP A 154 1.46 -13.68 -7.40
CA TRP A 154 2.15 -12.40 -7.25
C TRP A 154 2.69 -12.21 -5.84
N VAL A 155 1.89 -12.51 -4.81
CA VAL A 155 2.29 -12.40 -3.40
C VAL A 155 3.45 -13.34 -3.08
N ILE A 156 3.42 -14.58 -3.56
CA ILE A 156 4.52 -15.55 -3.44
C ILE A 156 5.79 -15.02 -4.12
N ASN A 157 5.64 -14.32 -5.24
CA ASN A 157 6.73 -13.64 -5.95
C ASN A 157 7.07 -12.24 -5.38
N TYR A 158 6.77 -11.99 -4.10
CA TYR A 158 7.12 -10.77 -3.35
C TYR A 158 6.49 -9.48 -3.88
N TRP A 159 5.41 -9.58 -4.65
CA TRP A 159 4.63 -8.39 -4.98
C TRP A 159 3.87 -7.89 -3.76
N ASP A 160 4.14 -6.65 -3.37
CA ASP A 160 3.40 -5.96 -2.32
C ASP A 160 2.90 -4.59 -2.81
N GLY A 161 1.59 -4.53 -3.10
CA GLY A 161 0.87 -3.28 -3.41
C GLY A 161 0.21 -2.64 -2.19
N SER A 162 0.40 -3.18 -0.98
CA SER A 162 -0.30 -2.75 0.24
C SER A 162 0.32 -1.55 0.94
N ALA A 163 1.50 -1.09 0.53
CA ALA A 163 2.26 -0.04 1.22
C ALA A 163 2.43 -0.31 2.74
N GLY A 164 2.46 -1.58 3.14
CA GLY A 164 2.51 -2.00 4.54
C GLY A 164 1.22 -1.80 5.32
N ALA A 165 0.06 -1.83 4.64
CA ALA A 165 -1.26 -1.75 5.26
C ALA A 165 -1.49 -2.92 6.22
N LEU A 166 -2.14 -2.61 7.35
CA LEU A 166 -2.54 -3.58 8.38
C LEU A 166 -4.07 -3.68 8.49
N TYR A 167 -4.81 -2.78 7.85
CA TYR A 167 -6.27 -2.74 7.89
C TYR A 167 -6.81 -2.30 6.53
N PHE A 168 -8.05 -2.70 6.25
CA PHE A 168 -8.82 -2.17 5.14
C PHE A 168 -10.30 -2.12 5.47
N GLU A 169 -11.06 -1.33 4.71
CA GLU A 169 -12.52 -1.34 4.76
C GLU A 169 -13.12 -0.90 3.43
N ALA A 170 -14.41 -1.20 3.25
CA ALA A 170 -15.15 -0.71 2.09
C ALA A 170 -15.37 0.81 2.15
N TYR A 171 -15.15 1.49 1.03
CA TYR A 171 -15.16 2.95 0.89
C TYR A 171 -16.44 3.61 1.40
N TYR A 172 -17.60 2.98 1.15
CA TYR A 172 -18.92 3.50 1.51
C TYR A 172 -19.21 3.52 3.03
N ASN A 173 -18.28 3.06 3.87
CA ASN A 173 -18.35 3.24 5.31
C ASN A 173 -17.81 4.63 5.70
N GLU A 174 -18.69 5.64 5.73
CA GLU A 174 -18.30 7.04 6.01
C GLU A 174 -17.91 7.28 7.48
N ASN A 175 -18.43 6.47 8.41
CA ASN A 175 -18.27 6.65 9.86
C ASN A 175 -17.70 5.39 10.52
N SER A 176 -16.46 5.07 10.20
CA SER A 176 -15.75 3.92 10.75
C SER A 176 -14.75 4.31 11.84
N TRP A 177 -14.48 3.38 12.76
CA TRP A 177 -13.38 3.55 13.72
C TRP A 177 -12.02 3.69 13.00
N HIS A 178 -11.83 3.03 11.85
CA HIS A 178 -10.57 3.11 11.08
C HIS A 178 -10.27 4.54 10.64
N ARG A 179 -11.25 5.25 10.05
CA ARG A 179 -11.08 6.64 9.60
C ARG A 179 -10.69 7.60 10.73
N ASP A 180 -11.21 7.35 11.93
CA ASP A 180 -10.98 8.20 13.10
C ASP A 180 -9.66 7.88 13.83
N ASN A 181 -9.11 6.68 13.67
CA ASN A 181 -8.03 6.16 14.53
C ASN A 181 -6.78 5.66 13.80
N LEU A 182 -6.85 5.46 12.49
CA LEU A 182 -5.75 4.94 11.68
C LEU A 182 -5.29 5.94 10.62
N THR A 183 -4.08 5.74 10.10
CA THR A 183 -3.56 6.55 9.00
C THR A 183 -3.98 5.91 7.69
N MET A 184 -4.81 6.62 6.90
CA MET A 184 -5.13 6.20 5.54
C MET A 184 -3.85 6.21 4.69
N LEU A 185 -3.57 5.09 4.01
CA LEU A 185 -2.44 4.95 3.10
C LEU A 185 -2.86 5.28 1.66
N PHE A 186 -3.87 4.58 1.16
CA PHE A 186 -4.42 4.78 -0.18
C PHE A 186 -5.82 4.17 -0.29
N GLN A 187 -6.48 4.47 -1.41
CA GLN A 187 -7.71 3.83 -1.84
C GLN A 187 -7.43 3.08 -3.14
N TYR A 188 -7.94 1.85 -3.25
CA TYR A 188 -7.97 1.06 -4.47
C TYR A 188 -9.41 0.66 -4.73
N ASP A 189 -9.99 1.22 -5.79
CA ASP A 189 -11.41 1.04 -6.14
C ASP A 189 -12.34 1.27 -4.92
N ASP A 190 -13.08 0.26 -4.48
CA ASP A 190 -14.01 0.35 -3.36
C ASP A 190 -13.38 -0.01 -1.99
N LEU A 191 -12.06 -0.20 -1.91
CA LEU A 191 -11.32 -0.50 -0.69
C LEU A 191 -10.40 0.64 -0.26
N ILE A 192 -10.42 0.97 1.04
CA ILE A 192 -9.49 1.91 1.66
C ILE A 192 -8.56 1.15 2.59
N PHE A 193 -7.26 1.41 2.49
CA PHE A 193 -6.22 0.74 3.26
C PHE A 193 -5.57 1.67 4.28
N TYR A 194 -5.26 1.13 5.46
CA TYR A 194 -4.75 1.91 6.60
C TYR A 194 -3.57 1.23 7.32
N LYS A 195 -2.86 2.02 8.12
CA LYS A 195 -1.84 1.59 9.08
C LYS A 195 -1.98 2.29 10.43
#